data_AF-A0A5E4K688-F1
#
_entry.id   AF-A0A5E4K688-F1
#
_cell.length_a   1.000
_cell.length_b   1.000
_cell.length_c   1.000
_cell.angle_alpha   90.00
_cell.angle_beta   90.00
_cell.angle_gamma   90.00
#
_symmetry.space_group_name_H-M   'P 1'
#
loop_
_entity.id
_entity.type
_entity.pdbx_description
1 polymer ?
#
loop_
_entity_poly.entity_id
_entity_poly.type
_entity_poly.pdbx_seq_one_letter_code
_entity_poly.pdbx_strand_id
1 'polypeptide(L)' 'MMPRIYNSPDIRYSVLTAGNPPYTDDLKRAITKGVDSEGKKLEPPMPVWKMSDEDMNDLIAYIKLLN' A
#
# COMPACT_ATOMS: atom_id res chain seq x y z
N MET A 1 0.91 -27.13 13.44
CA MET A 1 1.13 -25.78 12.88
C MET A 1 -0.23 -25.10 12.77
N MET A 2 -0.46 -23.94 13.39
CA MET A 2 -1.73 -23.21 13.29
C MET A 2 -1.69 -22.29 12.06
N PRO A 3 -2.75 -22.21 11.24
CA PRO A 3 -2.80 -21.29 10.10
C PRO A 3 -2.81 -19.84 10.59
N ARG A 4 -1.97 -18.98 10.01
CA ARG A 4 -2.05 -17.53 10.23
C ARG A 4 -3.14 -16.95 9.33
N ILE A 5 -4.11 -16.26 9.94
CA ILE A 5 -5.14 -15.50 9.22
C ILE A 5 -4.58 -14.09 8.98
N TYR A 6 -4.61 -13.65 7.71
CA TYR A 6 -4.20 -12.32 7.31
C TYR A 6 -5.41 -11.56 6.80
N ASN A 7 -5.66 -10.38 7.38
CA ASN A 7 -6.73 -9.50 6.92
C ASN A 7 -6.12 -8.42 6.02
N SER A 8 -6.58 -8.36 4.78
CA SER A 8 -6.19 -7.26 3.88
C SER A 8 -6.87 -5.97 4.33
N PRO A 9 -6.12 -4.87 4.48
CA PRO A 9 -6.70 -3.58 4.82
C PRO A 9 -7.53 -3.02 3.65
N ASP A 10 -8.44 -2.09 3.97
CA ASP A 10 -9.18 -1.33 2.97
C ASP A 10 -8.21 -0.40 2.22
N ILE A 11 -8.17 -0.55 0.89
CA ILE A 11 -7.26 0.17 0.00
C ILE A 11 -7.85 1.46 -0.58
N ARG A 12 -9.08 1.84 -0.21
CA ARG A 12 -9.68 3.09 -0.67
C ARG A 12 -8.82 4.27 -0.25
N TYR A 13 -8.62 5.22 -1.16
CA TYR A 13 -7.70 6.33 -0.93
C TYR A 13 -8.10 7.17 0.28
N SER A 14 -9.40 7.33 0.52
CA SER A 14 -9.95 8.00 1.70
C SER A 14 -9.52 7.33 3.02
N VAL A 15 -9.48 6.01 3.07
CA VAL A 15 -9.05 5.26 4.26
C VAL A 15 -7.53 5.34 4.45
N LEU A 16 -6.78 5.18 3.36
CA LEU A 16 -5.32 5.23 3.38
C LEU A 16 -4.77 6.61 3.80
N THR A 17 -5.46 7.70 3.40
CA THR A 17 -5.08 9.07 3.76
C THR A 17 -5.66 9.55 5.08
N ALA A 18 -6.75 8.96 5.57
CA ALA A 18 -7.28 9.24 6.91
C ALA A 18 -6.54 8.47 8.03
N GLY A 19 -5.70 7.51 7.68
CA GLY A 19 -4.89 6.74 8.64
C GLY A 19 -3.86 7.59 9.39
N ASN A 20 -3.35 7.05 10.51
CA ASN A 20 -2.27 7.66 11.28
C ASN A 20 -1.08 6.69 11.37
N PRO A 21 0.04 6.93 10.64
CA PRO A 21 0.30 8.07 9.76
C PRO A 21 -0.34 7.89 8.36
N PRO A 22 -0.69 8.99 7.68
CA PRO A 22 -1.38 8.95 6.40
C PRO A 22 -0.47 8.46 5.28
N TYR A 23 -1.00 7.63 4.38
CA TYR A 23 -0.32 7.20 3.16
C TYR A 23 -0.58 8.21 2.03
N THR A 24 0.31 9.18 1.87
CA THR A 24 0.28 10.15 0.76
C THR A 24 1.31 9.76 -0.30
N ASP A 25 2.56 10.22 -0.17
CA ASP A 25 3.65 9.88 -1.10
C ASP A 25 4.25 8.50 -0.81
N ASP A 26 4.00 8.00 0.40
CA ASP A 26 4.52 6.73 0.91
C ASP A 26 3.80 5.51 0.34
N LEU A 27 2.68 5.70 -0.37
CA LEU A 27 1.95 4.59 -0.97
C LEU A 27 2.80 3.88 -2.05
N LYS A 28 3.57 4.63 -2.84
CA LYS A 28 4.51 4.04 -3.81
C LYS A 28 5.58 3.20 -3.11
N ARG A 29 6.08 3.68 -1.97
CA ARG A 29 7.09 2.99 -1.16
C ARG A 29 6.52 1.70 -0.57
N ALA A 30 5.28 1.72 -0.10
CA ALA A 30 4.58 0.53 0.38
C ALA A 30 4.47 -0.55 -0.71
N ILE A 31 4.05 -0.17 -1.92
CA ILE A 31 3.84 -1.09 -3.04
C ILE A 31 5.16 -1.65 -3.59
N THR A 32 6.21 -0.82 -3.69
CA THR A 32 7.48 -1.19 -4.36
C THR A 32 8.56 -1.71 -3.42
N LYS A 33 8.46 -1.42 -2.11
CA LYS A 33 9.47 -1.82 -1.11
C LYS A 33 8.89 -2.62 0.04
N GLY A 34 7.57 -2.71 0.16
CA GLY A 34 6.93 -3.36 1.30
C GLY A 34 7.16 -2.59 2.60
N VAL A 35 7.21 -1.26 2.54
CA VAL A 35 7.52 -0.39 3.69
C VAL A 35 6.38 0.60 3.92
N ASP A 36 5.82 0.61 5.13
CA ASP A 36 4.70 1.46 5.52
C ASP A 36 5.05 2.96 5.65
N SER A 37 4.05 3.78 6.00
CA SER A 37 4.21 5.21 6.27
C SER A 37 5.08 5.50 7.50
N GLU A 38 5.25 4.55 8.42
CA GLU A 38 6.15 4.65 9.58
C GLU A 38 7.58 4.16 9.27
N GLY A 39 7.82 3.64 8.07
CA GLY A 39 9.12 3.08 7.69
C GLY A 39 9.35 1.63 8.14
N LYS A 40 8.33 0.94 8.68
CA LYS A 40 8.41 -0.47 9.06
C LYS A 40 8.09 -1.37 7.87
N LYS A 41 8.60 -2.60 7.91
CA LYS A 41 8.28 -3.62 6.91
C LYS A 41 6.84 -4.08 7.08
N LEU A 42 6.12 -4.16 5.97
CA LEU A 42 4.80 -4.75 5.90
C LEU A 42 4.86 -6.27 6.15
N GLU A 43 3.71 -6.82 6.52
CA GLU A 43 3.55 -8.25 6.77
C GLU A 43 3.96 -9.10 5.56
N PRO A 44 4.53 -10.30 5.74
CA PRO A 44 5.05 -11.14 4.65
C PRO A 44 4.11 -11.40 3.47
N PRO A 45 2.78 -11.55 3.62
CA PRO A 45 1.89 -11.72 2.46
C PRO A 45 1.67 -10.45 1.65
N MET A 46 2.10 -9.27 2.12
CA MET A 46 2.03 -8.06 1.30
C MET A 46 3.02 -8.18 0.12
N PRO A 47 2.52 -8.18 -1.12
CA PRO A 47 3.37 -8.31 -2.29
C PRO A 47 4.19 -7.04 -2.51
N VAL A 48 5.41 -7.23 -3.00
CA VAL A 48 6.30 -6.15 -3.43
C VAL A 48 6.34 -6.16 -4.96
N TRP A 49 5.74 -5.15 -5.59
CA TRP A 49 5.58 -5.09 -7.03
C TRP A 49 6.74 -4.35 -7.71
N LYS A 50 7.11 -4.81 -8.91
CA LYS A 50 8.06 -4.14 -9.80
C LYS A 50 7.34 -3.82 -11.11
N MET A 51 7.29 -2.55 -11.46
CA MET A 51 6.71 -2.05 -12.72
C MET A 51 7.42 -0.75 -13.11
N SER A 52 7.12 -0.20 -14.28
CA SER A 52 7.67 1.09 -14.70
C SER A 52 7.17 2.22 -13.80
N ASP A 53 7.90 3.34 -13.77
CA ASP A 53 7.45 4.52 -13.02
C ASP A 53 6.12 5.07 -13.58
N GLU A 54 5.90 4.93 -14.90
CA GLU A 54 4.65 5.30 -15.58
C GLU A 54 3.48 4.46 -15.06
N ASP A 55 3.58 3.12 -15.12
CA ASP A 55 2.53 2.21 -14.62
C ASP A 55 2.25 2.44 -13.13
N MET A 56 3.30 2.70 -12.33
CA MET A 56 3.16 3.00 -10.91
C MET A 56 2.42 4.33 -10.70
N ASN A 57 2.70 5.35 -11.50
CA ASN A 57 2.00 6.62 -11.41
C ASN A 57 0.52 6.47 -11.78
N ASP A 58 0.23 5.72 -12.85
CA ASP A 58 -1.15 5.44 -13.30
C ASP A 58 -1.93 4.62 -12.27
N LEU A 59 -1.30 3.63 -11.64
CA LEU A 59 -1.89 2.86 -10.55
C LEU A 59 -2.27 3.75 -9.37
N ILE A 60 -1.37 4.64 -8.95
CA ILE A 60 -1.64 5.57 -7.85
C ILE A 60 -2.75 6.55 -8.22
N ALA A 61 -2.77 7.04 -9.47
CA ALA A 61 -3.85 7.88 -9.97
C ALA A 61 -5.20 7.15 -9.94
N TYR A 62 -5.23 5.87 -10.34
CA TYR A 62 -6.42 5.04 -10.24
C TYR A 62 -6.88 4.83 -8.80
N ILE A 63 -5.97 4.53 -7.86
CA ILE A 63 -6.30 4.37 -6.44
C ILE A 63 -6.93 5.65 -5.88
N LYS A 64 -6.43 6.83 -6.27
CA LYS A 64 -7.01 8.13 -5.87
C LYS A 64 -8.44 8.35 -6.36
N LEU A 65 -8.86 7.66 -7.42
CA LEU A 65 -10.22 7.69 -7.95
C LEU A 65 -11.15 6.68 -7.27
N LEU A 66 -10.61 5.69 -6.55
CA LEU A 66 -11.40 4.73 -5.78
C LEU A 66 -12.00 5.41 -4.54
N ASN A 67 -13.33 5.46 -4.49
CA ASN A 67 -14.11 6.11 -3.43
C ASN A 67 -14.74 5.10 -2.47
#